data_AF-A0A920MDC5-F1
#
_entry.id   AF-A0A920MDC5-F1
#
_cell.length_a   1.000
_cell.length_b   1.000
_cell.length_c   1.000
_cell.angle_alpha   90.00
_cell.angle_beta   90.00
_cell.angle_gamma   90.00
#
_symmetry.space_group_name_H-M   'P 1'
#
loop_
_entity.id
_entity.type
_entity.pdbx_description
1 polymer ?
#
loop_
_entity_poly.entity_id
_entity_poly.type
_entity_poly.pdbx_seq_one_letter_code
_entity_poly.pdbx_strand_id
1 'polypeptide(L)' 'MVDAVTLGADGVVRCAWPGDDELYVQYHDQEWGYPEGNDMKLFEKICLEGFQARFGLDNYSSQTRTFSRSFF' A
#
# COMPACT_ATOMS: atom_id res chain seq x y z
N MET A 1 16.46 15.25 -8.09
CA MET A 1 16.69 13.97 -7.39
C MET A 1 15.74 14.00 -6.22
N VAL A 2 14.64 13.23 -6.27
CA VAL A 2 13.73 13.15 -5.12
C VAL A 2 14.45 12.39 -4.03
N ASP A 3 14.44 12.89 -2.80
CA ASP A 3 15.03 12.17 -1.67
C ASP A 3 14.27 10.84 -1.50
N ALA A 4 15.00 9.76 -1.22
CA ALA A 4 14.38 8.43 -1.06
C ALA A 4 13.57 8.32 0.25
N VAL A 5 13.81 9.23 1.19
CA VAL A 5 13.23 9.26 2.54
C VAL A 5 12.79 10.66 2.92
N THR A 6 11.74 10.76 3.73
CA THR A 6 11.16 12.01 4.24
C THR A 6 10.97 11.94 5.75
N LEU A 7 11.00 13.10 6.42
CA LEU A 7 10.68 13.22 7.85
C LEU A 7 9.19 13.48 8.01
N GLY A 8 8.46 12.55 8.62
CA GLY A 8 7.04 12.71 8.92
C GLY A 8 6.77 13.77 10.00
N ALA A 9 5.53 14.26 10.06
CA ALA A 9 5.09 15.24 11.06
C ALA A 9 5.17 14.70 12.51
N ASP A 10 5.20 13.39 12.68
CA ASP A 10 5.41 12.66 13.93
C ASP A 10 6.90 12.51 14.32
N GLY A 11 7.82 13.01 13.49
CA GLY A 11 9.26 12.94 13.71
C GLY A 11 9.90 11.62 13.29
N VAL A 12 9.16 10.74 12.61
CA VAL A 12 9.67 9.45 12.13
C VAL A 12 10.14 9.58 10.68
N VAL A 13 11.32 9.05 10.38
CA VAL A 13 11.86 9.01 9.01
C VAL A 13 11.25 7.83 8.27
N ARG A 14 10.57 8.09 7.15
CA ARG A 14 9.92 7.08 6.29
C ARG A 14 10.42 7.16 4.87
N CYS A 15 10.03 6.20 4.03
CA CYS A 15 10.21 6.36 2.59
C CYS A 15 9.44 7.59 2.10
N ALA A 16 9.85 8.18 0.98
CA ALA A 16 9.19 9.36 0.42
C ALA A 16 7.83 9.06 -0.26
N TRP A 17 7.60 7.81 -0.68
CA TRP A 17 6.42 7.41 -1.46
C TRP A 17 5.06 7.43 -0.73
N PRO A 18 4.92 7.16 0.59
CA PRO A 18 3.62 7.30 1.25
C PRO A 18 3.12 8.76 1.32
N GLY A 19 4.01 9.75 1.16
CA GLY A 19 3.65 11.16 1.26
C GLY A 19 3.09 11.52 2.64
N ASP A 20 2.06 12.37 2.66
CA ASP A 20 1.38 12.85 3.88
C ASP A 20 -0.03 12.23 4.07
N ASP A 21 -0.46 11.32 3.19
CA ASP A 21 -1.77 10.67 3.31
C ASP A 21 -1.73 9.63 4.43
N GLU A 22 -2.54 9.85 5.47
CA GLU A 22 -2.59 9.01 6.68
C GLU A 22 -2.88 7.54 6.36
N LEU A 23 -3.69 7.24 5.34
CA LEU A 23 -3.98 5.86 4.92
C LEU A 23 -2.74 5.19 4.30
N TYR A 24 -1.97 5.95 3.52
CA TYR A 24 -0.75 5.46 2.90
C TYR A 24 0.38 5.29 3.90
N VAL A 25 0.49 6.22 4.86
CA VAL A 25 1.45 6.11 5.96
C VAL A 25 1.14 4.88 6.81
N GLN A 26 -0.14 4.64 7.14
CA GLN A 26 -0.54 3.44 7.88
C GLN A 26 -0.21 2.16 7.11
N TYR A 27 -0.55 2.10 5.82
CA TYR A 27 -0.24 0.96 4.96
C TYR A 27 1.28 0.71 4.87
N HIS A 28 2.08 1.77 4.69
CA HIS A 28 3.54 1.69 4.69
C HIS A 28 4.08 1.11 6.00
N ASP A 29 3.58 1.59 7.15
CA ASP A 29 4.13 1.24 8.46
C ASP A 29 3.71 -0.15 8.96
N GLN A 30 2.54 -0.65 8.53
CA GLN A 30 1.93 -1.86 9.09
C GLN A 30 1.87 -3.04 8.10
N GLU A 31 1.85 -2.77 6.80
CA GLU A 31 1.58 -3.80 5.79
C GLU A 31 2.71 -3.94 4.77
N TRP A 32 3.32 -2.84 4.36
CA TRP A 32 4.33 -2.84 3.30
C TRP A 32 5.66 -3.42 3.80
N GLY A 33 6.17 -4.44 3.09
CA GLY A 33 7.42 -5.11 3.44
C GLY A 33 7.35 -6.10 4.61
N TYR A 34 6.20 -6.26 5.27
CA TYR A 34 6.01 -7.30 6.28
C TYR A 34 5.82 -8.69 5.64
N PRO A 35 6.46 -9.74 6.17
CA PRO A 35 6.29 -11.10 5.67
C PRO A 35 4.84 -11.56 5.88
N GLU A 36 4.20 -12.00 4.79
CA GLU A 36 2.86 -12.60 4.82
C GLU A 36 2.97 -14.07 4.42
N GLY A 37 2.47 -14.96 5.29
CA GLY A 37 2.55 -16.42 5.09
C GLY A 37 1.23 -17.03 4.61
N ASN A 38 0.18 -16.24 4.46
CA ASN A 38 -1.10 -16.70 3.96
C ASN A 38 -1.17 -16.61 2.43
N ASP A 39 -1.16 -17.76 1.76
CA ASP A 39 -1.19 -17.87 0.30
C ASP A 39 -2.35 -17.11 -0.36
N MET A 40 -3.53 -17.05 0.27
CA MET A 40 -4.68 -16.34 -0.26
C MET A 40 -4.46 -14.82 -0.24
N LYS A 41 -3.88 -14.30 0.84
CA LYS A 41 -3.53 -12.88 0.95
C LYS A 41 -2.40 -12.50 0.00
N LEU A 42 -1.45 -13.40 -0.22
CA LEU A 42 -0.40 -13.21 -1.22
C LEU A 42 -0.98 -13.14 -2.63
N PHE A 43 -1.91 -14.06 -2.97
CA PHE A 43 -2.60 -14.02 -4.26
C PHE A 43 -3.38 -12.73 -4.46
N GLU A 44 -4.12 -12.28 -3.44
CA GLU A 44 -4.82 -10.99 -3.45
C GLU A 44 -3.87 -9.82 -3.72
N LYS A 45 -2.74 -9.74 -2.99
CA LYS A 45 -1.72 -8.71 -3.20
C LYS A 45 -1.19 -8.72 -4.65
N ILE A 46 -0.87 -9.89 -5.20
CA ILE A 46 -0.39 -10.01 -6.59
C ILE A 46 -1.45 -9.54 -7.60
N CYS A 47 -2.72 -9.93 -7.40
CA CYS A 47 -3.79 -9.47 -8.27
C CYS A 47 -3.94 -7.95 -8.23
N LEU A 48 -3.90 -7.34 -7.04
CA LEU A 48 -4.03 -5.90 -6.86
C LEU A 48 -2.90 -5.12 -7.55
N GLU A 49 -1.65 -5.59 -7.50
CA GLU A 49 -0.53 -5.00 -8.24
C GLU A 49 -0.78 -5.03 -9.76
N GLY A 50 -1.42 -6.09 -10.27
CA GLY A 50 -1.85 -6.18 -11.66
C GLY A 50 -2.92 -5.15 -12.05
N PHE A 51 -3.82 -4.80 -11.13
CA PHE A 51 -4.82 -3.74 -11.35
C PHE A 51 -4.22 -2.32 -11.24
N GLN A 52 -3.24 -2.13 -10.36
CA GLN A 52 -2.52 -0.86 -10.23
C GLN A 52 -1.80 -0.43 -11.52
N ALA A 53 -1.35 -1.40 -12.33
CA ALA A 53 -0.75 -1.15 -13.64
C ALA A 53 -1.68 -0.38 -14.61
N ARG A 54 -2.99 -0.32 -14.34
CA ARG A 54 -3.98 0.36 -15.17
C ARG A 54 -4.55 1.65 -14.56
N PHE A 55 -4.54 1.83 -13.23
CA PHE A 55 -5.29 2.90 -12.56
C PHE A 55 -4.51 3.75 -11.54
N GLY A 56 -3.22 3.47 -11.28
CA GLY A 56 -2.40 4.24 -10.34
C GLY A 56 -2.73 3.96 -8.87
N LEU A 57 -1.81 4.35 -7.98
CA LEU A 57 -1.86 4.03 -6.55
C LEU A 57 -3.09 4.62 -5.86
N ASP A 58 -3.46 5.88 -6.13
CA ASP A 58 -4.51 6.66 -5.42
C ASP A 58 -5.82 5.92 -5.08
N ASN A 59 -6.18 4.88 -5.84
CA ASN A 59 -7.37 4.06 -5.63
C ASN A 59 -7.12 2.71 -4.91
N TYR A 60 -5.97 2.47 -4.29
CA TYR A 60 -5.64 1.16 -3.71
C TYR A 60 -6.53 0.79 -2.51
N SER A 61 -6.80 1.72 -1.59
CA SER A 61 -7.63 1.49 -0.40
C SER A 61 -9.12 1.29 -0.69
N SER A 62 -9.63 1.90 -1.78
CA SER A 62 -10.99 1.65 -2.28
C SER A 62 -11.09 0.31 -3.02
N GLN A 63 -10.01 -0.13 -3.66
CA GLN A 63 -9.93 -1.40 -4.38
C GLN A 63 -9.82 -2.61 -3.44
N THR A 64 -9.06 -2.55 -2.34
CA THR A 64 -8.98 -3.66 -1.35
C THR A 64 -10.35 -4.01 -0.75
N ARG A 65 -11.17 -3.00 -0.40
CA ARG A 65 -12.57 -3.24 0.06
C ARG A 65 -13.47 -3.86 -1.00
N THR A 66 -13.21 -3.57 -2.28
CA THR A 66 -14.01 -4.09 -3.40
C THR A 66 -13.56 -5.50 -3.80
N PHE A 67 -12.25 -5.77 -3.72
CA PHE A 67 -11.65 -7.05 -4.09
C PHE A 67 -12.12 -8.18 -3.17
N SER A 68 -12.08 -7.97 -1.86
CA SER A 68 -12.60 -8.94 -0.86
C SER A 68 -14.10 -9.23 -0.99
N ARG A 69 -14.87 -8.38 -1.70
CA ARG A 69 -16.33 -8.50 -1.84
C ARG A 69 -16.78 -8.97 -3.23
N SER A 70 -15.85 -9.02 -4.19
CA SER A 70 -16.14 -9.34 -5.60
C SER A 70 -15.50 -10.64 -6.07
N PHE A 71 -14.50 -11.14 -5.34
CA PHE A 71 -13.86 -12.43 -5.61
C PHE A 71 -14.11 -13.49 -4.52
N PHE A 72 -14.82 -13.14 -3.45
CA PHE A 72 -15.41 -14.06 -2.46
C PHE A 72 -16.78 -13.58 -2.01
#